data_AF-A0A7C4H7N9-F1
#
_entry.id   AF-A0A7C4H7N9-F1
#
_cell.length_a   1.000
_cell.length_b   1.000
_cell.length_c   1.000
_cell.angle_alpha   90.00
_cell.angle_beta   90.00
_cell.angle_gamma   90.00
#
_symmetry.space_group_name_H-M   'P 1'
#
loop_
_entity.id
_entity.type
_entity.pdbx_description
1 polymer ?
#
loop_
_entity_poly.entity_id
_entity_poly.type
_entity_poly.pdbx_seq_one_letter_code
_entity_poly.pdbx_strand_id
1 'polypeptide(L)'
;MLFSSAKLSALNDRLYRGGCSLSDVRYWHAAAAASFALLLLLLLAQREPAVSKPYLVVVSPAAKLLSVEGNGSTYLFEVEVPPLSLLSRERIACVYEAAVVRVESSAGEALLEGNCIFLTVQNPGLAPLAVKLEVVSQQKSSSAEPPVAVIAAVTAVAAASYLTLTESGREKLFAALSVPAAYYVTRYEDVKRSAKRVKILEYLRANPGATMRRISREAGVSLGEVQWHLSILERLGLVQSVKIGKYSCYFLTGTPVETWLPSFVERELGAKIDARELEKLKPGIEPLLSRRSIPLGELLNLLKAGEPSR
;
A
#
# COMPACT_ATOMS: atom_id res chain seq x y z
N MET A 1 -7.52 67.23 -12.55
CA MET A 1 -6.08 67.39 -12.29
C MET A 1 -5.32 66.91 -13.51
N LEU A 2 -4.73 67.86 -14.24
CA LEU A 2 -3.96 67.64 -15.46
C LEU A 2 -2.62 66.99 -15.09
N PHE A 3 -2.43 65.72 -15.48
CA PHE A 3 -1.09 65.12 -15.50
C PHE A 3 -0.48 65.32 -16.88
N SER A 4 0.64 66.05 -16.89
CA SER A 4 1.45 66.47 -18.03
C SER A 4 1.88 65.31 -18.94
N SER A 5 1.87 65.57 -20.25
CA SER A 5 2.29 64.66 -21.34
C SER A 5 3.74 64.17 -21.24
N ALA A 6 4.56 64.77 -20.36
CA ALA A 6 5.95 64.38 -20.15
C ALA A 6 6.13 63.04 -19.40
N LYS A 7 5.10 62.52 -18.70
CA LYS A 7 5.17 61.22 -18.01
C LYS A 7 4.83 60.02 -18.90
N LEU A 8 4.22 60.24 -20.05
CA LEU A 8 3.85 59.17 -21.00
C LEU A 8 5.00 58.77 -21.93
N SER A 9 5.95 59.66 -22.24
CA SER A 9 7.11 59.29 -23.07
C SER A 9 8.13 58.41 -22.33
N ALA A 10 8.26 58.56 -21.01
CA ALA A 10 9.18 57.76 -20.20
C ALA A 10 8.71 56.30 -19.96
N LEU A 11 7.41 56.02 -20.12
CA LEU A 11 6.85 54.67 -20.03
C LEU A 11 6.95 53.91 -21.36
N ASN A 12 7.00 54.62 -22.50
CA ASN A 12 7.10 54.00 -23.81
C ASN A 12 8.52 53.47 -24.11
N ASP A 13 9.55 54.10 -23.56
CA ASP A 13 10.95 53.68 -23.77
C ASP A 13 11.36 52.44 -22.94
N ARG A 14 10.59 52.07 -21.91
CA ARG A 14 10.83 50.86 -21.11
C ARG A 14 10.17 49.60 -21.68
N LEU A 15 9.14 49.74 -22.51
CA LEU A 15 8.44 48.61 -23.12
C LEU A 15 9.11 48.09 -24.39
N TYR A 16 9.96 48.89 -25.06
CA TYR A 16 10.68 48.46 -26.26
C TYR A 16 12.08 47.88 -26.03
N ARG A 17 12.57 47.83 -24.78
CA ARG A 17 13.89 47.24 -24.44
C ARG A 17 13.84 45.96 -23.61
N GLY A 18 12.67 45.50 -23.19
CA GLY A 18 12.51 44.23 -22.50
C GLY A 18 11.97 43.17 -23.44
N GLY A 19 12.85 42.36 -24.04
CA GLY A 19 12.41 41.18 -24.78
C GLY A 19 11.57 40.29 -23.87
N CYS A 20 10.30 40.06 -24.24
CA CYS A 20 9.47 39.05 -23.59
C CYS A 20 10.14 37.69 -23.74
N SER A 21 10.64 37.15 -22.64
CA SER A 21 11.15 35.78 -22.56
C SER A 21 9.99 34.80 -22.72
N LEU A 22 10.18 33.76 -23.53
CA LEU A 22 9.24 32.65 -23.73
C LEU A 22 8.83 31.93 -22.42
N SER A 23 9.50 32.21 -21.30
CA SER A 23 9.15 31.71 -19.97
C SER A 23 7.78 32.23 -19.49
N ASP A 24 7.45 33.49 -19.75
CA ASP A 24 6.26 34.13 -19.14
C ASP A 24 4.95 33.65 -19.75
N VAL A 25 4.98 33.27 -21.04
CA VAL A 25 3.83 32.70 -21.76
C VAL A 25 3.51 31.29 -21.28
N ARG A 26 4.52 30.48 -20.93
CA ARG A 26 4.34 29.10 -20.44
C ARG A 26 3.72 29.07 -19.03
N TYR A 27 4.06 30.05 -18.18
CA TYR A 27 3.44 30.19 -16.85
C TYR A 27 1.94 30.49 -16.93
N TRP A 28 1.51 31.30 -17.90
CA TRP A 28 0.10 31.63 -18.10
C TRP A 28 -0.74 30.44 -18.56
N HIS A 29 -0.23 29.62 -19.48
CA HIS A 29 -0.95 28.42 -19.94
C HIS A 29 -1.08 27.35 -18.85
N ALA A 30 -0.06 27.18 -18.00
CA ALA A 30 -0.09 26.22 -16.90
C ALA A 30 -1.07 26.64 -15.78
N ALA A 31 -1.12 27.93 -15.45
CA ALA A 31 -2.07 28.45 -14.47
C ALA A 31 -3.53 28.29 -14.95
N ALA A 32 -3.80 28.57 -16.23
CA ALA A 32 -5.13 28.42 -16.81
C ALA A 32 -5.63 26.96 -16.81
N ALA A 33 -4.75 26.00 -17.08
CA ALA A 33 -5.10 24.57 -17.06
C ALA A 33 -5.42 24.06 -15.65
N ALA A 34 -4.67 24.51 -14.62
CA ALA A 34 -4.92 24.15 -13.24
C ALA A 34 -6.25 24.74 -12.72
N SER A 35 -6.57 25.97 -13.10
CA SER A 35 -7.86 26.60 -12.76
C SER A 35 -9.04 25.89 -13.41
N PHE A 36 -8.91 25.44 -14.67
CA PHE A 36 -9.97 24.69 -15.36
C PHE A 36 -10.20 23.30 -14.74
N ALA A 37 -9.14 22.61 -14.35
CA ALA A 37 -9.23 21.32 -13.66
C ALA A 37 -9.92 21.45 -12.28
N LEU A 38 -9.60 22.51 -11.51
CA LEU A 38 -10.24 22.79 -10.23
C LEU A 38 -11.73 23.14 -10.40
N LEU A 39 -12.08 23.92 -11.42
CA LEU A 39 -13.47 24.28 -11.73
C LEU A 39 -14.29 23.05 -12.14
N LEU A 40 -13.72 22.16 -12.95
CA LEU A 40 -14.36 20.91 -13.38
C LEU A 40 -14.60 19.96 -12.19
N LEU A 41 -13.65 19.87 -11.26
CA LEU A 41 -13.78 19.10 -10.02
C LEU A 41 -14.86 19.67 -9.10
N LEU A 42 -14.95 21.00 -8.97
CA LEU A 42 -16.03 21.65 -8.21
C LEU A 42 -17.41 21.41 -8.84
N LEU A 43 -17.51 21.43 -10.17
CA LEU A 43 -18.75 21.10 -10.89
C LEU A 43 -19.17 19.65 -10.70
N LEU A 44 -18.22 18.71 -10.68
CA LEU A 44 -18.51 17.30 -10.39
C LEU A 44 -18.91 17.08 -8.93
N ALA A 45 -18.36 17.86 -7.99
CA ALA A 45 -18.68 17.77 -6.56
C ALA A 45 -20.07 18.32 -6.21
N GLN A 46 -20.66 19.20 -7.03
CA GLN A 46 -22.00 19.75 -6.80
C GLN A 46 -23.14 18.84 -7.28
N ARG A 47 -22.85 17.66 -7.83
CA ARG A 47 -23.90 16.75 -8.29
C ARG A 47 -24.47 16.02 -7.08
N GLU A 48 -25.57 16.52 -6.53
CA GLU A 48 -26.31 15.83 -5.47
C GLU A 48 -26.69 14.42 -5.93
N PRO A 49 -26.45 13.38 -5.09
CA PRO A 49 -26.85 12.02 -5.42
C PRO A 49 -28.38 11.99 -5.55
N ALA A 50 -28.88 11.43 -6.66
CA ALA A 50 -30.31 11.28 -6.89
C ALA A 50 -30.92 10.43 -5.77
N VAL A 51 -31.65 11.06 -4.84
CA VAL A 51 -32.38 10.37 -3.78
C VAL A 51 -33.58 9.68 -4.40
N SER A 52 -33.51 8.37 -4.56
CA SER A 52 -34.63 7.51 -4.96
C SER A 52 -35.72 7.55 -3.87
N LYS A 53 -36.98 7.77 -4.27
CA LYS A 53 -38.11 7.70 -3.33
C LYS A 53 -38.34 6.24 -2.94
N PRO A 54 -38.56 5.91 -1.65
CA PRO A 54 -38.89 4.57 -1.24
C PRO A 54 -40.21 4.11 -1.87
N TYR A 55 -40.28 2.84 -2.22
CA TYR A 55 -41.52 2.23 -2.71
C TYR A 55 -41.72 0.86 -2.08
N LEU A 56 -42.99 0.52 -1.88
CA LEU A 56 -43.47 -0.68 -1.20
C LEU A 56 -44.23 -1.56 -2.19
N VAL A 57 -43.95 -2.86 -2.17
CA VAL A 57 -44.70 -3.87 -2.93
C VAL A 57 -45.45 -4.78 -1.97
N VAL A 58 -46.77 -4.76 -2.00
CA VAL A 58 -47.62 -5.70 -1.26
C VAL A 58 -47.68 -7.02 -2.04
N VAL A 59 -47.38 -8.13 -1.38
CA VAL A 59 -47.21 -9.44 -2.03
C VAL A 59 -48.31 -10.42 -1.63
N SER A 60 -48.78 -10.38 -0.39
CA SER A 60 -49.84 -11.30 0.06
C SER A 60 -51.22 -10.80 -0.38
N PRO A 61 -52.08 -11.67 -0.97
CA PRO A 61 -53.45 -11.31 -1.33
C PRO A 61 -54.35 -11.10 -0.12
N ALA A 62 -53.96 -11.62 1.05
CA ALA A 62 -54.68 -11.44 2.32
C ALA A 62 -54.38 -10.09 2.99
N ALA A 63 -53.42 -9.31 2.45
CA ALA A 63 -52.96 -8.07 3.03
C ALA A 63 -53.50 -6.86 2.27
N LYS A 64 -54.02 -5.89 3.01
CA LYS A 64 -54.50 -4.61 2.51
C LYS A 64 -53.71 -3.47 3.15
N LEU A 65 -53.14 -2.59 2.33
CA LEU A 65 -52.51 -1.36 2.81
C LEU A 65 -53.61 -0.36 3.19
N LEU A 66 -53.63 0.06 4.46
CA LEU A 66 -54.62 1.01 4.99
C LEU A 66 -54.19 2.46 4.76
N SER A 67 -52.97 2.82 5.17
CA SER A 67 -52.44 4.17 5.04
C SER A 67 -50.92 4.19 4.96
N VAL A 68 -50.40 5.29 4.41
CA VAL A 68 -48.98 5.62 4.37
C VAL A 68 -48.81 6.97 5.06
N GLU A 69 -48.08 6.99 6.16
CA GLU A 69 -47.85 8.17 6.99
C GLU A 69 -46.37 8.61 6.92
N GLY A 70 -46.10 9.87 7.32
CA GLY A 70 -44.73 10.36 7.44
C GLY A 70 -43.94 10.39 6.11
N ASN A 71 -44.56 10.85 5.02
CA ASN A 71 -43.92 10.94 3.68
C ASN A 71 -43.37 9.59 3.15
N GLY A 72 -44.06 8.48 3.46
CA GLY A 72 -43.60 7.14 3.08
C GLY A 72 -42.66 6.48 4.09
N SER A 73 -42.58 7.00 5.32
CA SER A 73 -41.81 6.36 6.39
C SER A 73 -42.60 5.23 7.05
N THR A 74 -43.91 5.40 7.26
CA THR A 74 -44.71 4.44 8.05
C THR A 74 -45.83 3.85 7.22
N TYR A 75 -45.98 2.52 7.25
CA TYR A 75 -46.99 1.77 6.50
C TYR A 75 -47.85 0.96 7.46
N LEU A 76 -49.17 1.10 7.32
CA LEU A 76 -50.15 0.38 8.12
C LEU A 76 -50.88 -0.64 7.25
N PHE A 77 -50.83 -1.91 7.64
CA PHE A 77 -51.51 -3.00 6.94
C PHE A 77 -52.59 -3.63 7.79
N GLU A 78 -53.61 -4.16 7.13
CA GLU A 78 -54.59 -5.08 7.69
C GLU A 78 -54.49 -6.41 6.93
N VAL A 79 -54.24 -7.49 7.65
CA VAL A 79 -54.16 -8.84 7.11
C VAL A 79 -55.35 -9.63 7.62
N GLU A 80 -56.21 -10.08 6.71
CA GLU A 80 -57.37 -10.91 7.05
C GLU A 80 -56.97 -12.39 7.08
N VAL A 81 -57.03 -13.00 8.27
CA VAL A 81 -56.68 -14.41 8.49
C VAL A 81 -57.97 -15.23 8.57
N PRO A 82 -58.18 -16.21 7.65
CA PRO A 82 -59.37 -17.06 7.66
C PRO A 82 -59.57 -17.81 8.99
N PRO A 83 -60.81 -18.17 9.35
CA PRO A 83 -61.07 -18.96 10.55
C PRO A 83 -60.38 -20.32 10.49
N LEU A 84 -59.96 -20.83 11.65
CA LEU A 84 -59.29 -22.13 11.82
C LEU A 84 -58.05 -22.33 10.92
N SER A 85 -57.30 -21.26 10.65
CA SER A 85 -56.14 -21.31 9.76
C SER A 85 -54.84 -20.88 10.44
N LEU A 86 -53.71 -21.28 9.87
CA LEU A 86 -52.37 -20.89 10.28
C LEU A 86 -51.65 -20.27 9.08
N LEU A 87 -51.29 -19.01 9.19
CA LEU A 87 -50.31 -18.39 8.29
C LEU A 87 -48.93 -18.66 8.87
N SER A 88 -48.11 -19.43 8.15
CA SER A 88 -46.75 -19.76 8.55
C SER A 88 -45.77 -19.08 7.61
N ARG A 89 -45.03 -18.06 8.11
CA ARG A 89 -44.07 -17.28 7.33
C ARG A 89 -44.66 -16.75 6.01
N GLU A 90 -45.86 -16.19 6.06
CA GLU A 90 -46.51 -15.58 4.91
C GLU A 90 -45.82 -14.24 4.57
N ARG A 91 -45.41 -14.03 3.32
CA ARG A 91 -44.73 -12.81 2.89
C ARG A 91 -45.74 -11.71 2.59
N ILE A 92 -45.82 -10.70 3.45
CA ILE A 92 -46.84 -9.64 3.37
C ILE A 92 -46.45 -8.56 2.38
N ALA A 93 -45.28 -7.94 2.54
CA ALA A 93 -44.83 -6.83 1.71
C ALA A 93 -43.29 -6.71 1.70
N CYS A 94 -42.73 -6.02 0.71
CA CYS A 94 -41.31 -5.71 0.63
C CYS A 94 -41.08 -4.22 0.38
N VAL A 95 -40.09 -3.63 1.07
CA VAL A 95 -39.71 -2.21 0.97
C VAL A 95 -38.42 -2.09 0.15
N TYR A 96 -38.35 -1.14 -0.78
CA TYR A 96 -37.16 -0.85 -1.58
C TYR A 96 -36.73 0.59 -1.40
N GLU A 97 -35.43 0.86 -1.58
CA GLU A 97 -34.82 2.19 -1.44
C GLU A 97 -34.97 2.82 -0.02
N ALA A 98 -35.41 2.03 0.96
CA ALA A 98 -35.44 2.35 2.38
C ALA A 98 -35.15 1.10 3.22
N ALA A 99 -34.64 1.31 4.43
CA ALA A 99 -34.43 0.27 5.42
C ALA A 99 -35.63 0.23 6.37
N VAL A 100 -36.17 -0.96 6.64
CA VAL A 100 -37.20 -1.14 7.68
C VAL A 100 -36.50 -1.15 9.03
N VAL A 101 -36.91 -0.23 9.91
CA VAL A 101 -36.35 -0.04 11.24
C VAL A 101 -37.18 -0.75 12.30
N ARG A 102 -38.50 -0.83 12.09
CA ARG A 102 -39.43 -1.45 13.05
C ARG A 102 -40.58 -2.13 12.34
N VAL A 103 -40.99 -3.29 12.84
CA VAL A 103 -42.21 -3.99 12.44
C VAL A 103 -42.92 -4.42 13.71
N GLU A 104 -44.17 -4.01 13.88
CA GLU A 104 -45.03 -4.44 14.99
C GLU A 104 -46.32 -5.07 14.47
N SER A 105 -46.79 -6.10 15.16
CA SER A 105 -48.02 -6.83 14.84
C SER A 105 -48.98 -6.87 16.02
N SER A 106 -50.26 -6.65 15.76
CA SER A 106 -51.30 -6.74 16.80
C SER A 106 -51.58 -8.18 17.25
N ALA A 107 -51.23 -9.18 16.44
CA ALA A 107 -51.34 -10.61 16.75
C ALA A 107 -50.33 -11.41 15.91
N GLY A 108 -49.82 -12.51 16.48
CA GLY A 108 -48.77 -13.31 15.86
C GLY A 108 -47.39 -12.66 15.92
N GLU A 109 -46.43 -13.25 15.21
CA GLU A 109 -45.04 -12.82 15.13
C GLU A 109 -44.75 -12.27 13.73
N ALA A 110 -44.25 -11.03 13.67
CA ALA A 110 -43.77 -10.41 12.44
C ALA A 110 -42.24 -10.37 12.41
N LEU A 111 -41.66 -10.84 11.31
CA LEU A 111 -40.22 -10.97 11.11
C LEU A 111 -39.79 -10.21 9.86
N LEU A 112 -38.64 -9.54 9.95
CA LEU A 112 -37.99 -8.89 8.82
C LEU A 112 -36.87 -9.79 8.29
N GLU A 113 -36.98 -10.22 7.03
CA GLU A 113 -35.91 -10.94 6.35
C GLU A 113 -35.52 -10.19 5.07
N GLY A 114 -34.30 -9.68 5.05
CA GLY A 114 -33.83 -8.80 3.99
C GLY A 114 -34.64 -7.50 3.98
N ASN A 115 -35.41 -7.31 2.91
CA ASN A 115 -36.27 -6.14 2.73
C ASN A 115 -37.77 -6.50 2.74
N CYS A 116 -38.10 -7.74 3.10
CA CYS A 116 -39.46 -8.26 3.10
C CYS A 116 -39.94 -8.59 4.52
N ILE A 117 -41.23 -8.33 4.75
CA ILE A 117 -41.92 -8.55 6.01
C ILE A 117 -42.70 -9.86 5.93
N PHE A 118 -42.49 -10.73 6.90
CA PHE A 118 -43.14 -12.02 7.04
C PHE A 118 -44.02 -12.05 8.28
N LEU A 119 -45.19 -12.67 8.19
CA LEU A 119 -46.13 -12.82 9.31
C LEU A 119 -46.36 -14.31 9.60
N THR A 120 -46.28 -14.67 10.87
CA THR A 120 -46.70 -15.97 11.38
C THR A 120 -47.80 -15.79 12.42
N VAL A 121 -49.01 -16.25 12.12
CA VAL A 121 -50.17 -16.07 12.99
C VAL A 121 -51.16 -17.22 12.85
N GLN A 122 -51.70 -17.68 13.98
CA GLN A 122 -52.74 -18.70 14.03
C GLN A 122 -54.08 -18.05 14.38
N ASN A 123 -55.12 -18.35 13.60
CA ASN A 123 -56.51 -18.00 13.93
C ASN A 123 -57.26 -19.26 14.36
N PRO A 124 -57.37 -19.55 15.67
CA PRO A 124 -58.17 -20.67 16.18
C PRO A 124 -59.68 -20.36 16.23
N GLY A 125 -60.09 -19.13 15.91
CA GLY A 125 -61.48 -18.69 15.95
C GLY A 125 -62.31 -19.14 14.75
N LEU A 126 -63.63 -19.09 14.91
CA LEU A 126 -64.61 -19.35 13.84
C LEU A 126 -64.93 -18.11 12.99
N ALA A 127 -64.43 -16.93 13.40
CA ALA A 127 -64.55 -15.68 12.66
C ALA A 127 -63.19 -15.29 12.02
N PRO A 128 -63.19 -14.52 10.92
CA PRO A 128 -61.97 -13.94 10.37
C PRO A 128 -61.26 -13.07 11.39
N LEU A 129 -59.93 -13.20 11.49
CA LEU A 129 -59.09 -12.40 12.38
C LEU A 129 -58.39 -11.32 11.56
N ALA A 130 -58.66 -10.05 11.87
CA ALA A 130 -57.96 -8.91 11.28
C ALA A 130 -56.70 -8.59 12.09
N VAL A 131 -55.53 -8.78 11.48
CA VAL A 131 -54.23 -8.49 12.09
C VAL A 131 -53.70 -7.17 11.55
N LYS A 132 -53.38 -6.22 12.43
CA LYS A 132 -52.79 -4.94 12.05
C LYS A 132 -51.27 -5.01 12.13
N LEU A 133 -50.59 -4.55 11.09
CA LEU A 133 -49.13 -4.44 11.05
C LEU A 133 -48.72 -2.98 10.88
N GLU A 134 -47.78 -2.53 11.71
CA GLU A 134 -47.14 -1.23 11.61
C GLU A 134 -45.68 -1.41 11.21
N VAL A 135 -45.32 -0.83 10.07
CA VAL A 135 -43.97 -0.94 9.50
C VAL A 135 -43.38 0.46 9.40
N VAL A 136 -42.28 0.69 10.14
CA VAL A 136 -41.55 1.96 10.11
C VAL A 136 -40.25 1.77 9.32
N SER A 137 -40.06 2.61 8.33
CA SER A 137 -38.90 2.64 7.44
C SER A 137 -38.19 3.99 7.54
N GLN A 138 -36.87 3.94 7.36
CA GLN A 138 -36.03 5.13 7.23
C GLN A 138 -35.35 5.10 5.88
N GLN A 139 -35.30 6.26 5.21
CA GLN A 139 -34.52 6.41 4.00
C GLN A 139 -33.07 6.06 4.31
N LYS A 140 -32.47 5.27 3.41
CA LYS A 140 -31.05 5.00 3.48
C LYS A 140 -30.32 6.29 3.16
N SER A 141 -30.01 7.11 4.17
CA SER A 141 -29.20 8.30 3.97
C SER A 141 -27.81 7.83 3.53
N SER A 142 -27.56 7.91 2.23
CA SER A 142 -26.22 7.87 1.71
C SER A 142 -25.54 9.15 2.20
N SER A 143 -24.99 9.12 3.41
CA SER A 143 -24.23 10.23 3.96
C SER A 143 -23.19 10.66 2.93
N ALA A 144 -23.26 11.93 2.55
CA ALA A 144 -22.30 12.59 1.68
C ALA A 144 -20.94 12.71 2.40
N GLU A 145 -20.25 11.59 2.58
CA GLU A 145 -18.80 11.62 2.65
C GLU A 145 -18.33 11.91 1.22
N PRO A 146 -17.51 12.94 0.98
CA PRO A 146 -16.91 13.13 -0.32
C PRO A 146 -16.21 11.81 -0.67
N PRO A 147 -16.50 11.20 -1.83
CA PRO A 147 -15.93 9.91 -2.17
C PRO A 147 -14.41 10.06 -2.04
N VAL A 148 -13.79 9.21 -1.22
CA VAL A 148 -12.35 9.26 -0.90
C VAL A 148 -11.50 9.43 -2.17
N ALA A 149 -11.98 8.90 -3.30
CA ALA A 149 -11.44 9.09 -4.63
C ALA A 149 -11.23 10.56 -5.07
N VAL A 150 -12.13 11.48 -4.73
CA VAL A 150 -12.02 12.90 -5.07
C VAL A 150 -10.94 13.60 -4.25
N ILE A 151 -10.85 13.32 -2.94
CA ILE A 151 -9.78 13.86 -2.08
C ILE A 151 -8.42 13.31 -2.54
N ALA A 152 -8.34 12.02 -2.86
CA ALA A 152 -7.14 11.39 -3.39
C ALA A 152 -6.71 11.98 -4.76
N ALA A 153 -7.67 12.26 -5.65
CA ALA A 153 -7.37 12.85 -6.95
C ALA A 153 -6.81 14.27 -6.84
N VAL A 154 -7.40 15.13 -5.99
CA VAL A 154 -6.94 16.52 -5.80
C VAL A 154 -5.53 16.57 -5.21
N THR A 155 -5.25 15.72 -4.22
CA THR A 155 -3.93 15.64 -3.58
C THR A 155 -2.84 15.12 -4.54
N ALA A 156 -3.15 14.14 -5.38
CA ALA A 156 -2.23 13.63 -6.38
C ALA A 156 -1.84 14.69 -7.43
N VAL A 157 -2.81 15.47 -7.92
CA VAL A 157 -2.56 16.55 -8.89
C VAL A 157 -1.68 17.65 -8.28
N ALA A 158 -1.93 18.05 -7.04
CA ALA A 158 -1.12 19.04 -6.34
C ALA A 158 0.33 18.56 -6.13
N ALA A 159 0.53 17.30 -5.73
CA ALA A 159 1.85 16.70 -5.54
C ALA A 159 2.63 16.59 -6.85
N ALA A 160 2.00 16.12 -7.93
CA ALA A 160 2.63 16.03 -9.25
C ALA A 160 3.02 17.42 -9.80
N SER A 161 2.15 18.42 -9.61
CA SER A 161 2.43 19.81 -9.97
C SER A 161 3.63 20.37 -9.21
N TYR A 162 3.70 20.16 -7.89
CA TYR A 162 4.84 20.59 -7.08
C TYR A 162 6.16 19.94 -7.51
N LEU A 163 6.15 18.63 -7.78
CA LEU A 163 7.35 17.86 -8.18
C LEU A 163 7.87 18.23 -9.58
N THR A 164 7.01 18.70 -10.48
CA THR A 164 7.41 18.99 -11.88
C THR A 164 7.69 20.47 -12.14
N LEU A 165 6.99 21.38 -11.46
CA LEU A 165 7.06 22.82 -11.75
C LEU A 165 8.00 23.60 -10.84
N THR A 166 8.33 23.09 -9.66
CA THR A 166 9.26 23.78 -8.75
C THR A 166 10.69 23.27 -8.95
N GLU A 167 11.68 24.16 -8.83
CA GLU A 167 13.10 23.75 -8.93
C GLU A 167 13.46 22.73 -7.84
N SER A 168 13.02 22.97 -6.60
CA SER A 168 13.22 22.04 -5.48
C SER A 168 12.48 20.71 -5.66
N GLY A 169 11.27 20.72 -6.21
CA GLY A 169 10.49 19.52 -6.49
C GLY A 169 11.14 18.66 -7.58
N ARG A 170 11.62 19.31 -8.65
CA ARG A 170 12.31 18.65 -9.76
C ARG A 170 13.61 18.00 -9.31
N GLU A 171 14.40 18.67 -8.48
CA GLU A 171 15.61 18.10 -7.88
C GLU A 171 15.32 16.85 -7.04
N LYS A 172 14.29 16.90 -6.19
CA LYS A 172 13.87 15.74 -5.37
C LYS A 172 13.36 14.59 -6.24
N LEU A 173 12.60 14.89 -7.30
CA LEU A 173 12.11 13.89 -8.26
C LEU A 173 13.27 13.22 -9.02
N PHE A 174 14.21 14.01 -9.52
CA PHE A 174 15.42 13.47 -10.15
C PHE A 174 16.23 12.65 -9.16
N ALA A 175 16.46 13.10 -7.93
CA ALA A 175 17.16 12.32 -6.93
C ALA A 175 16.44 10.99 -6.62
N ALA A 176 15.11 11.00 -6.50
CA ALA A 176 14.33 9.79 -6.22
C ALA A 176 14.32 8.79 -7.39
N LEU A 177 14.27 9.25 -8.65
CA LEU A 177 14.17 8.38 -9.82
C LEU A 177 15.53 8.01 -10.41
N SER A 178 16.48 8.94 -10.44
CA SER A 178 17.79 8.73 -11.05
C SER A 178 18.74 7.94 -10.14
N VAL A 179 18.64 8.07 -8.81
CA VAL A 179 19.56 7.38 -7.91
C VAL A 179 19.37 5.86 -7.97
N PRO A 180 18.16 5.28 -7.89
CA PRO A 180 17.99 3.83 -8.06
C PRO A 180 18.34 3.39 -9.49
N ALA A 181 17.83 4.07 -10.52
CA ALA A 181 18.07 3.66 -11.90
C ALA A 181 19.55 3.72 -12.30
N ALA A 182 20.27 4.79 -11.97
CA ALA A 182 21.71 4.89 -12.21
C ALA A 182 22.49 3.85 -11.37
N TYR A 183 22.13 3.68 -10.09
CA TYR A 183 22.73 2.67 -9.22
C TYR A 183 22.49 1.22 -9.67
N TYR A 184 21.38 0.93 -10.36
CA TYR A 184 21.10 -0.38 -10.94
C TYR A 184 21.73 -0.57 -12.32
N VAL A 185 21.75 0.46 -13.18
CA VAL A 185 22.20 0.36 -14.59
C VAL A 185 23.72 0.38 -14.76
N THR A 186 24.50 0.97 -13.84
CA THR A 186 25.97 1.09 -14.01
C THR A 186 26.81 -0.03 -13.37
N ARG A 187 26.19 -1.03 -12.73
CA ARG A 187 26.89 -1.97 -11.82
C ARG A 187 28.07 -2.74 -12.43
N TYR A 188 28.02 -3.10 -13.72
CA TYR A 188 29.04 -3.97 -14.32
C TYR A 188 30.22 -3.18 -14.91
N GLU A 189 29.94 -2.08 -15.62
CA GLU A 189 30.97 -1.28 -16.27
C GLU A 189 31.84 -0.53 -15.26
N ASP A 190 31.28 -0.08 -14.14
CA ASP A 190 32.06 0.59 -13.11
C ASP A 190 33.05 -0.34 -12.39
N VAL A 191 32.72 -1.63 -12.26
CA VAL A 191 33.63 -2.62 -11.65
C VAL A 191 34.88 -2.80 -12.51
N LYS A 192 34.68 -2.96 -13.84
CA LYS A 192 35.76 -3.14 -14.82
C LYS A 192 36.71 -1.95 -14.92
N ARG A 193 36.26 -0.74 -14.60
CA ARG A 193 37.12 0.47 -14.58
C ARG A 193 38.26 0.41 -13.55
N SER A 194 38.21 -0.48 -12.56
CA SER A 194 39.27 -0.63 -11.56
C SER A 194 39.88 -2.03 -11.58
N ALA A 195 41.13 -2.12 -12.04
CA ALA A 195 41.89 -3.35 -12.02
C ALA A 195 42.00 -3.97 -10.59
N LYS A 196 42.06 -3.13 -9.55
CA LYS A 196 42.09 -3.59 -8.15
C LYS A 196 40.79 -4.28 -7.72
N ARG A 197 39.62 -3.76 -8.14
CA ARG A 197 38.32 -4.41 -7.87
C ARG A 197 38.21 -5.76 -8.58
N VAL A 198 38.64 -5.83 -9.83
CA VAL A 198 38.69 -7.09 -10.59
C VAL A 198 39.58 -8.11 -9.87
N LYS A 199 40.78 -7.69 -9.45
CA LYS A 199 41.72 -8.54 -8.70
C LYS A 199 41.15 -9.05 -7.38
N ILE A 200 40.44 -8.20 -6.63
CA ILE A 200 39.77 -8.59 -5.38
C ILE A 200 38.65 -9.61 -5.66
N LEU A 201 37.85 -9.39 -6.71
CA LEU A 201 36.78 -10.32 -7.09
C LEU A 201 37.31 -11.68 -7.55
N GLU A 202 38.37 -11.70 -8.36
CA GLU A 202 39.05 -12.92 -8.78
C GLU A 202 39.63 -13.67 -7.57
N TYR A 203 40.26 -12.93 -6.65
CA TYR A 203 40.77 -13.50 -5.41
C TYR A 203 39.65 -14.13 -4.57
N LEU A 204 38.53 -13.42 -4.37
CA LEU A 204 37.38 -13.92 -3.60
C LEU A 204 36.68 -15.11 -4.28
N ARG A 205 36.72 -15.18 -5.61
CA ARG A 205 36.23 -16.35 -6.37
C ARG A 205 37.06 -17.60 -6.06
N ALA A 206 38.38 -17.46 -5.99
CA ALA A 206 39.29 -18.57 -5.67
C ALA A 206 39.37 -18.86 -4.15
N ASN A 207 39.12 -17.85 -3.32
CA ASN A 207 39.26 -17.90 -1.87
C ASN A 207 38.02 -17.36 -1.15
N PRO A 208 36.89 -18.06 -1.24
CA PRO A 208 35.66 -17.63 -0.57
C PRO A 208 35.83 -17.70 0.95
N GLY A 209 35.35 -16.68 1.67
CA GLY A 209 35.48 -16.57 3.13
C GLY A 209 36.77 -15.93 3.60
N ALA A 210 37.54 -15.30 2.70
CA ALA A 210 38.79 -14.65 3.05
C ALA A 210 38.58 -13.39 3.92
N THR A 211 39.53 -13.15 4.82
CA THR A 211 39.57 -11.93 5.64
C THR A 211 40.20 -10.76 4.90
N MET A 212 39.86 -9.53 5.28
CA MET A 212 40.40 -8.31 4.65
C MET A 212 41.94 -8.27 4.64
N ARG A 213 42.58 -8.73 5.72
CA ARG A 213 44.05 -8.81 5.82
C ARG A 213 44.65 -9.75 4.80
N ARG A 214 43.98 -10.86 4.50
CA ARG A 214 44.41 -11.83 3.50
C ARG A 214 44.22 -11.33 2.10
N ILE A 215 43.06 -10.74 1.82
CA ILE A 215 42.80 -10.08 0.53
C ILE A 215 43.89 -9.04 0.28
N SER A 216 44.24 -8.23 1.28
CA SER A 216 45.31 -7.24 1.16
C SER A 216 46.67 -7.87 0.84
N ARG A 217 47.08 -8.88 1.61
CA ARG A 217 48.38 -9.55 1.46
C ARG A 217 48.51 -10.30 0.14
N GLU A 218 47.49 -11.07 -0.24
CA GLU A 218 47.54 -12.01 -1.36
C GLU A 218 47.12 -11.35 -2.69
N ALA A 219 46.20 -10.38 -2.66
CA ALA A 219 45.90 -9.57 -3.84
C ALA A 219 46.90 -8.41 -4.04
N GLY A 220 47.81 -8.16 -3.10
CA GLY A 220 48.81 -7.08 -3.20
C GLY A 220 48.17 -5.68 -3.28
N VAL A 221 47.09 -5.47 -2.53
CA VAL A 221 46.37 -4.19 -2.43
C VAL A 221 46.47 -3.71 -0.98
N SER A 222 46.71 -2.43 -0.76
CA SER A 222 46.86 -1.91 0.61
C SER A 222 45.56 -2.09 1.42
N LEU A 223 45.67 -2.24 2.74
CA LEU A 223 44.52 -2.57 3.59
C LEU A 223 43.39 -1.52 3.50
N GLY A 224 43.75 -0.22 3.46
CA GLY A 224 42.78 0.86 3.29
C GLY A 224 42.08 0.85 1.92
N GLU A 225 42.81 0.52 0.86
CA GLU A 225 42.24 0.36 -0.48
C GLU A 225 41.34 -0.87 -0.57
N VAL A 226 41.71 -1.99 0.05
CA VAL A 226 40.85 -3.17 0.14
C VAL A 226 39.55 -2.83 0.86
N GLN A 227 39.61 -2.14 2.00
CA GLN A 227 38.42 -1.70 2.72
C GLN A 227 37.51 -0.84 1.84
N TRP A 228 38.08 0.16 1.17
CA TRP A 228 37.35 1.02 0.24
C TRP A 228 36.70 0.22 -0.89
N HIS A 229 37.49 -0.61 -1.59
CA HIS A 229 37.02 -1.42 -2.71
C HIS A 229 35.95 -2.43 -2.30
N LEU A 230 36.11 -3.13 -1.17
CA LEU A 230 35.10 -4.04 -0.63
C LEU A 230 33.81 -3.28 -0.30
N SER A 231 33.90 -2.09 0.32
CA SER A 231 32.69 -1.29 0.62
C SER A 231 31.91 -0.90 -0.64
N ILE A 232 32.60 -0.69 -1.77
CA ILE A 232 31.95 -0.44 -3.06
C ILE A 232 31.36 -1.74 -3.60
N LEU A 233 32.11 -2.84 -3.59
CA LEU A 233 31.64 -4.13 -4.10
C LEU A 233 30.44 -4.69 -3.31
N GLU A 234 30.39 -4.46 -2.01
CA GLU A 234 29.24 -4.76 -1.15
C GLU A 234 28.04 -3.86 -1.48
N ARG A 235 28.27 -2.56 -1.64
CA ARG A 235 27.25 -1.62 -2.11
C ARG A 235 26.74 -1.98 -3.50
N LEU A 236 27.55 -2.56 -4.39
CA LEU A 236 27.10 -3.03 -5.70
C LEU A 236 26.42 -4.41 -5.64
N GLY A 237 26.41 -5.07 -4.48
CA GLY A 237 25.82 -6.39 -4.28
C GLY A 237 26.61 -7.53 -4.94
N LEU A 238 27.90 -7.34 -5.23
CA LEU A 238 28.77 -8.37 -5.82
C LEU A 238 29.52 -9.20 -4.76
N VAL A 239 29.75 -8.59 -3.60
CA VAL A 239 30.42 -9.21 -2.46
C VAL A 239 29.48 -9.11 -1.26
N GLN A 240 29.49 -10.14 -0.42
CA GLN A 240 28.86 -10.13 0.89
C GLN A 240 29.92 -10.33 1.97
N SER A 241 29.58 -9.91 3.18
CA SER A 241 30.40 -10.17 4.36
C SER A 241 29.58 -10.71 5.52
N VAL A 242 30.24 -11.55 6.32
CA VAL A 242 29.75 -12.05 7.60
C VAL A 242 30.80 -11.76 8.65
N LYS A 243 30.38 -11.12 9.74
CA LYS A 243 31.23 -10.86 10.89
C LYS A 243 31.29 -12.11 11.77
N ILE A 244 32.49 -12.62 12.05
CA ILE A 244 32.70 -13.77 12.94
C ILE A 244 33.62 -13.34 14.06
N GLY A 245 33.03 -12.95 15.20
CA GLY A 245 33.77 -12.33 16.31
C GLY A 245 34.56 -11.09 15.88
N LYS A 246 35.90 -11.18 15.90
CA LYS A 246 36.82 -10.11 15.47
C LYS A 246 37.12 -10.12 13.97
N TYR A 247 36.71 -11.16 13.26
CA TYR A 247 36.99 -11.33 11.84
C TYR A 247 35.80 -10.86 11.00
N SER A 248 36.10 -10.33 9.80
CA SER A 248 35.11 -10.10 8.76
C SER A 248 35.48 -10.97 7.57
N CYS A 249 34.59 -11.89 7.21
CA CYS A 249 34.78 -12.83 6.13
C CYS A 249 34.06 -12.32 4.91
N TYR A 250 34.73 -12.27 3.77
CA TYR A 250 34.17 -11.78 2.51
C TYR A 250 34.07 -12.92 1.49
N PHE A 251 33.00 -12.92 0.71
CA PHE A 251 32.72 -13.90 -0.35
C PHE A 251 31.82 -13.29 -1.43
N LEU A 252 31.74 -13.93 -2.60
CA LEU A 252 30.86 -13.44 -3.67
C LEU A 252 29.39 -13.61 -3.28
N THR A 253 28.55 -12.69 -3.74
CA THR A 253 27.10 -12.82 -3.58
C THR A 253 26.61 -14.12 -4.20
N GLY A 254 25.88 -14.92 -3.42
CA GLY A 254 25.36 -16.22 -3.85
C GLY A 254 26.31 -17.39 -3.60
N THR A 255 27.49 -17.17 -3.02
CA THR A 255 28.35 -18.29 -2.58
C THR A 255 27.67 -19.05 -1.43
N PRO A 256 27.46 -20.37 -1.57
CA PRO A 256 26.82 -21.18 -0.54
C PRO A 256 27.70 -21.29 0.72
N VAL A 257 27.07 -21.45 1.89
CA VAL A 257 27.73 -21.47 3.21
C VAL A 257 28.76 -22.57 3.29
N GLU A 258 28.45 -23.69 2.65
CA GLU A 258 29.23 -24.91 2.59
C GLU A 258 30.60 -24.71 1.93
N THR A 259 30.72 -23.67 1.11
CA THR A 259 31.96 -23.36 0.39
C THR A 259 32.87 -22.44 1.20
N TRP A 260 32.34 -21.36 1.76
CA TRP A 260 33.17 -20.33 2.38
C TRP A 260 33.43 -20.57 3.87
N LEU A 261 32.50 -21.19 4.61
CA LEU A 261 32.62 -21.35 6.05
C LEU A 261 33.74 -22.34 6.45
N PRO A 262 33.86 -23.54 5.83
CA PRO A 262 34.97 -24.44 6.14
C PRO A 262 36.33 -23.82 5.81
N SER A 263 36.41 -23.12 4.68
CA SER A 263 37.61 -22.38 4.25
C SER A 263 38.01 -21.33 5.29
N PHE A 264 37.04 -20.64 5.90
CA PHE A 264 37.32 -19.69 6.97
C PHE A 264 37.83 -20.40 8.24
N VAL A 265 37.11 -21.44 8.69
CA VAL A 265 37.41 -22.14 9.94
C VAL A 265 38.79 -22.81 9.89
N GLU A 266 39.14 -23.47 8.79
CA GLU A 266 40.46 -24.06 8.61
C GLU A 266 41.57 -23.01 8.67
N ARG A 267 41.37 -21.90 7.97
CA ARG A 267 42.47 -20.94 7.75
C ARG A 267 42.66 -19.95 8.90
N GLU A 268 41.59 -19.59 9.62
CA GLU A 268 41.63 -18.57 10.67
C GLU A 268 41.47 -19.15 12.09
N LEU A 269 40.82 -20.31 12.22
CA LEU A 269 40.64 -21.01 13.50
C LEU A 269 41.51 -22.28 13.63
N GLY A 270 42.11 -22.77 12.54
CA GLY A 270 42.97 -23.95 12.54
C GLY A 270 42.22 -25.28 12.76
N ALA A 271 40.89 -25.28 12.63
CA ALA A 271 40.05 -26.46 12.79
C ALA A 271 39.55 -26.96 11.43
N LYS A 272 39.37 -28.27 11.27
CA LYS A 272 38.79 -28.86 10.06
C LYS A 272 37.35 -29.27 10.34
N ILE A 273 36.47 -29.02 9.37
CA ILE A 273 35.06 -29.40 9.43
C ILE A 273 34.81 -30.40 8.30
N ASP A 274 34.26 -31.57 8.62
CA ASP A 274 33.84 -32.51 7.58
C ASP A 274 32.54 -32.03 6.90
N ALA A 275 32.36 -32.36 5.61
CA ALA A 275 31.19 -31.97 4.84
C ALA A 275 29.88 -32.50 5.47
N ARG A 276 29.92 -33.69 6.08
CA ARG A 276 28.77 -34.29 6.77
C ARG A 276 28.43 -33.58 8.08
N GLU A 277 29.42 -33.04 8.78
CA GLU A 277 29.22 -32.26 10.00
C GLU A 277 28.60 -30.91 9.67
N LEU A 278 29.05 -30.26 8.61
CA LEU A 278 28.55 -28.97 8.16
C LEU A 278 27.05 -29.01 7.81
N GLU A 279 26.59 -30.08 7.14
CA GLU A 279 25.16 -30.29 6.86
C GLU A 279 24.33 -30.39 8.14
N LYS A 280 24.85 -31.02 9.19
CA LYS A 280 24.17 -31.09 10.50
C LYS A 280 24.12 -29.73 11.21
N LEU A 281 25.14 -28.88 11.00
CA LEU A 281 25.25 -27.57 11.63
C LEU A 281 24.44 -26.48 10.92
N LYS A 282 24.09 -26.69 9.65
CA LYS A 282 23.38 -25.71 8.80
C LYS A 282 22.13 -25.10 9.45
N PRO A 283 21.20 -25.87 10.05
CA PRO A 283 20.00 -25.30 10.66
C PRO A 283 20.30 -24.37 11.84
N GLY A 284 21.40 -24.60 12.57
CA GLY A 284 21.82 -23.76 13.68
C GLY A 284 22.52 -22.47 13.23
N ILE A 285 23.16 -22.48 12.06
CA ILE A 285 23.95 -21.36 11.54
C ILE A 285 23.10 -20.39 10.70
N GLU A 286 22.09 -20.88 9.97
CA GLU A 286 21.19 -20.07 9.13
C GLU A 286 20.56 -18.85 9.83
N PRO A 287 20.04 -18.98 11.07
CA PRO A 287 19.50 -17.83 11.82
C PRO A 287 20.57 -16.77 12.12
N LEU A 288 21.82 -17.19 12.34
CA LEU A 288 22.95 -16.30 12.62
C LEU A 288 23.42 -15.57 11.36
N LEU A 289 23.40 -16.27 10.21
CA LEU A 289 23.73 -15.69 8.91
C LEU A 289 22.73 -14.62 8.48
N SER A 290 21.46 -14.76 8.85
CA SER A 290 20.44 -13.75 8.61
C SER A 290 20.77 -12.40 9.26
N ARG A 291 21.53 -12.42 10.36
CA ARG A 291 22.04 -11.23 11.06
C ARG A 291 23.39 -10.74 10.55
N ARG A 292 24.00 -11.43 9.57
CA ARG A 292 25.37 -11.22 9.06
C ARG A 292 26.45 -11.19 10.15
N SER A 293 26.18 -11.78 11.31
CA SER A 293 27.07 -11.74 12.46
C SER A 293 26.94 -13.02 13.26
N ILE A 294 28.05 -13.74 13.42
CA ILE A 294 28.17 -14.99 14.17
C ILE A 294 29.10 -14.73 15.36
N PRO A 295 28.60 -14.84 16.60
CA PRO A 295 29.45 -14.80 17.79
C PRO A 295 30.47 -15.95 17.75
N LEU A 296 31.75 -15.66 18.00
CA LEU A 296 32.80 -16.68 17.91
C LEU A 296 32.58 -17.84 18.90
N GLY A 297 32.15 -17.55 20.12
CA GLY A 297 31.87 -18.58 21.13
C GLY A 297 30.75 -19.53 20.71
N GLU A 298 29.69 -19.00 20.09
CA GLU A 298 28.57 -19.79 19.58
C GLU A 298 29.01 -20.67 18.41
N LEU A 299 29.80 -20.13 17.47
CA LEU A 299 30.40 -20.91 16.40
C LEU A 299 31.26 -22.05 16.94
N LEU A 300 32.14 -21.78 17.91
CA LEU A 300 32.98 -22.81 18.51
C LEU A 300 32.18 -23.88 19.24
N ASN A 301 31.08 -23.52 19.92
CA ASN A 301 30.20 -24.48 20.57
C ASN A 301 29.49 -25.37 19.56
N LEU A 302 29.03 -24.79 18.45
CA LEU A 302 28.44 -25.55 17.34
C LEU A 302 29.45 -26.52 16.73
N LEU A 303 30.69 -26.09 16.51
CA LEU A 303 31.75 -26.96 16.00
C LEU A 303 32.07 -28.11 16.96
N LYS A 304 32.15 -27.85 18.28
CA LYS A 304 32.35 -28.89 19.30
C LYS A 304 31.20 -29.88 19.39
N ALA A 305 29.95 -29.40 19.27
CA ALA A 305 28.77 -30.26 19.30
C ALA A 305 28.68 -31.21 18.09
N GLY A 306 29.38 -30.88 17.00
CA GLY A 306 29.48 -31.71 15.80
C GLY A 306 30.58 -32.78 15.86
N GLU A 307 31.57 -32.66 16.76
CA GLU A 307 32.65 -33.65 16.88
C GLU A 307 32.08 -35.01 17.32
N PRO A 308 32.42 -36.12 16.63
CA PRO A 308 32.06 -37.45 17.11
C PRO A 308 32.71 -37.68 18.48
N SER A 309 31.90 -38.12 19.45
CA SER A 309 32.40 -38.59 20.74
C SER A 309 33.40 -39.70 20.50
N ARG A 310 34.68 -39.44 20.78
CA ARG A 310 35.76 -40.43 20.70
C ARG A 310 35.44 -41.68 21.52
#